data_AF-A0A7C3C4K9-F1
#
_entry.id   AF-A0A7C3C4K9-F1
#
_cell.length_a   1.000
_cell.length_b   1.000
_cell.length_c   1.000
_cell.angle_alpha   90.00
_cell.angle_beta   90.00
_cell.angle_gamma   90.00
#
_symmetry.space_group_name_H-M   'P 1'
#
loop_
_entity.id
_entity.type
_entity.pdbx_description
1 polymer ?
#
loop_
_entity_poly.entity_id
_entity_poly.type
_entity_poly.pdbx_seq_one_letter_code
_entity_poly.pdbx_strand_id
1 'polypeptide(L)'
;MSKAGYVVFTFRFEKEDGRWTAYCDELGTATFGRSLPEAERKLSEAILLHLKTLDEVGERDRFFKEHSIEFYLNKPKDDIQVRLPVSSNSYIHPHIQPIPAGVV
;
A
#
# COMPACT_ATOMS: atom_id res chain seq x y z
N MET A 1 12.01 -17.27 -3.46
CA MET A 1 12.04 -16.06 -2.61
C MET A 1 11.06 -16.26 -1.48
N SER A 2 11.56 -16.37 -0.25
CA SER A 2 10.72 -16.53 0.94
C SER A 2 10.04 -15.20 1.25
N LYS A 3 8.75 -15.23 1.60
CA LYS A 3 8.04 -14.03 2.08
C LYS A 3 8.39 -13.83 3.55
N ALA A 4 8.77 -12.63 3.96
CA ALA A 4 8.96 -12.33 5.38
C ALA A 4 7.61 -12.18 6.08
N GLY A 5 6.61 -11.69 5.35
CA GLY A 5 5.27 -11.47 5.87
C GLY A 5 4.41 -10.68 4.90
N TYR A 6 3.42 -10.00 5.44
CA TYR A 6 2.39 -9.26 4.75
C TYR A 6 2.19 -7.94 5.47
N VAL A 7 2.01 -6.87 4.72
CA VAL A 7 1.55 -5.59 5.25
C VAL A 7 0.21 -5.27 4.61
N VAL A 8 -0.60 -4.55 5.35
CA VAL A 8 -1.90 -4.07 4.88
C VAL A 8 -1.78 -2.59 4.60
N PHE A 9 -2.10 -2.21 3.37
CA PHE A 9 -2.21 -0.82 2.95
C PHE A 9 -3.65 -0.49 2.62
N THR A 10 -4.00 0.77 2.80
CA THR A 10 -5.30 1.30 2.43
C THR A 10 -5.14 2.04 1.12
N PHE A 11 -5.75 1.49 0.06
CA PHE A 11 -5.76 2.17 -1.22
C PHE A 11 -7.05 2.98 -1.36
N ARG A 12 -6.89 4.25 -1.66
CA ARG A 12 -7.97 5.19 -1.93
C ARG A 12 -7.86 5.65 -3.37
N PHE A 13 -8.93 5.50 -4.13
CA PHE A 13 -8.99 5.86 -5.53
C PHE A 13 -10.00 6.98 -5.71
N GLU A 14 -9.58 8.05 -6.35
CA GLU A 14 -10.42 9.21 -6.63
C GLU A 14 -10.44 9.43 -8.14
N LYS A 15 -11.61 9.73 -8.68
CA LYS A 15 -11.78 10.02 -10.10
C LYS A 15 -12.02 11.51 -10.29
N GLU A 16 -11.05 12.18 -10.89
CA GLU A 16 -11.11 13.61 -11.23
C GLU A 16 -10.78 13.79 -12.71
N ASP A 17 -11.60 14.59 -13.42
CA ASP A 17 -11.39 14.97 -14.83
C ASP A 17 -11.11 13.80 -15.79
N GLY A 18 -11.76 12.66 -15.55
CA GLY A 18 -11.60 11.46 -16.39
C GLY A 18 -10.31 10.67 -16.15
N ARG A 19 -9.52 11.03 -15.13
CA ARG A 19 -8.36 10.26 -14.66
C ARG A 19 -8.64 9.65 -13.29
N TRP A 20 -7.94 8.56 -13.02
CA TRP A 20 -7.97 7.89 -11.71
C TRP A 20 -6.68 8.20 -10.97
N THR A 21 -6.81 8.69 -9.75
CA THR A 21 -5.70 8.89 -8.83
C THR A 21 -5.81 7.86 -7.71
N ALA A 22 -4.79 7.04 -7.55
CA ALA A 22 -4.69 6.04 -6.50
C ALA A 22 -3.71 6.53 -5.42
N TYR A 23 -4.16 6.54 -4.18
CA TYR A 23 -3.44 6.99 -3.00
C TYR A 23 -3.22 5.80 -2.06
N CYS A 24 -2.03 5.72 -1.48
CA CYS A 24 -1.75 4.90 -0.31
C CYS A 24 -1.46 5.85 0.85
N ASP A 25 -2.41 5.94 1.77
CA ASP A 25 -2.39 6.90 2.87
C ASP A 25 -1.25 6.61 3.86
N GLU A 26 -0.92 5.33 4.09
CA GLU A 26 0.15 4.92 5.00
C GLU A 26 1.53 5.31 4.49
N LEU A 27 1.78 5.18 3.18
CA LEU A 27 3.06 5.50 2.55
C LEU A 27 3.14 6.94 2.03
N GLY A 28 2.04 7.70 2.10
CA GLY A 28 1.93 9.02 1.48
C GLY A 28 2.23 9.01 -0.03
N THR A 29 2.01 7.87 -0.70
CA THR A 29 2.34 7.68 -2.11
C THR A 29 1.08 7.77 -2.96
N ALA A 30 1.15 8.53 -4.06
CA ALA A 30 0.04 8.68 -5.00
C ALA A 30 0.50 8.40 -6.44
N THR A 31 -0.35 7.76 -7.22
CA THR A 31 -0.11 7.54 -8.65
C THR A 31 -1.38 7.81 -9.44
N PHE A 32 -1.23 8.09 -10.75
CA PHE A 32 -2.35 8.36 -11.63
C PHE A 32 -2.37 7.41 -12.83
N GLY A 33 -3.58 7.05 -13.24
CA GLY A 33 -3.86 6.15 -14.37
C GLY A 33 -5.04 6.63 -15.18
N ARG A 34 -5.14 6.12 -16.41
CA ARG A 34 -6.33 6.34 -17.27
C ARG A 34 -7.48 5.41 -16.87
N SER A 35 -7.19 4.38 -16.07
CA SER A 35 -8.17 3.45 -15.52
C SER A 35 -7.80 3.06 -14.09
N LEU A 36 -8.79 2.60 -13.31
CA LEU A 36 -8.60 2.07 -11.96
C LEU A 36 -7.52 0.98 -11.91
N PRO A 37 -7.56 -0.10 -12.73
CA PRO A 37 -6.53 -1.14 -12.69
C PRO A 37 -5.12 -0.63 -13.09
N GLU A 38 -5.03 0.37 -13.96
CA GLU A 38 -3.75 0.99 -14.29
C GLU A 38 -3.17 1.77 -13.11
N ALA A 39 -4.02 2.57 -12.45
CA ALA A 39 -3.62 3.34 -11.27
C ALA A 39 -3.23 2.41 -10.11
N GLU A 40 -3.99 1.34 -9.88
CA GLU A 40 -3.67 0.32 -8.86
C GLU A 40 -2.33 -0.37 -9.14
N ARG A 41 -2.09 -0.80 -10.38
CA ARG A 41 -0.81 -1.44 -10.75
C ARG A 41 0.37 -0.50 -10.51
N LYS A 42 0.26 0.76 -10.94
CA LYS A 42 1.30 1.77 -10.73
C LYS A 42 1.54 2.04 -9.26
N LEU A 43 0.47 2.13 -8.46
CA LEU A 43 0.59 2.32 -7.01
C LEU A 43 1.30 1.13 -6.36
N SER A 44 0.90 -0.10 -6.70
CA SER A 44 1.54 -1.32 -6.21
C SER A 44 3.03 -1.39 -6.56
N GLU A 45 3.40 -1.01 -7.78
CA GLU A 45 4.81 -0.92 -8.21
C GLU A 45 5.59 0.14 -7.43
N ALA A 46 5.00 1.32 -7.23
CA ALA A 46 5.62 2.41 -6.46
C ALA A 46 5.83 2.01 -5.00
N ILE A 47 4.85 1.33 -4.38
CA ILE A 47 4.92 0.80 -3.02
C ILE A 47 6.03 -0.25 -2.91
N LEU A 48 6.09 -1.20 -3.84
CA LEU A 48 7.13 -2.23 -3.84
C LEU A 48 8.53 -1.61 -3.96
N LEU A 49 8.68 -0.59 -4.81
CA LEU A 49 9.93 0.14 -4.95
C LEU A 49 10.30 0.88 -3.66
N HIS A 50 9.34 1.58 -3.06
CA HIS A 50 9.53 2.30 -1.80
C HIS A 50 9.99 1.36 -0.68
N LEU A 51 9.31 0.21 -0.54
CA LEU A 51 9.66 -0.83 0.44
C LEU A 51 11.06 -1.40 0.20
N LYS A 52 11.45 -1.62 -1.07
CA LYS A 52 12.79 -2.08 -1.43
C LYS A 52 13.85 -1.06 -1.02
N THR A 53 13.61 0.22 -1.27
CA THR A 53 14.53 1.29 -0.86
C THR A 53 14.64 1.37 0.65
N LEU A 54 13.54 1.24 1.40
CA LEU A 54 13.54 1.20 2.87
C LEU A 54 14.34 0.00 3.42
N ASP A 55 14.26 -1.15 2.76
CA ASP A 55 15.02 -2.35 3.10
C ASP A 55 16.52 -2.14 2.83
N GLU A 56 16.88 -1.56 1.68
CA GLU A 56 18.27 -1.27 1.29
C GLU A 56 18.97 -0.27 2.23
N VAL A 57 18.21 0.68 2.82
CA VAL A 57 18.75 1.64 3.79
C VAL A 57 18.59 1.20 5.24
N GLY A 58 17.95 0.06 5.50
CA GLY A 58 17.70 -0.46 6.84
C GLY A 58 16.68 0.32 7.68
N GLU A 59 15.92 1.24 7.09
CA GLU A 59 14.95 2.10 7.79
C GLU A 59 13.53 1.50 7.81
N ARG A 60 13.32 0.31 7.24
CA ARG A 60 12.01 -0.32 7.11
C ARG A 60 11.25 -0.45 8.43
N ASP A 61 11.90 -1.00 9.47
CA ASP A 61 11.29 -1.20 10.79
C ASP A 61 10.95 0.12 11.48
N ARG A 62 11.82 1.13 11.33
CA ARG A 62 11.58 2.48 11.86
C ARG A 62 10.40 3.14 11.15
N PHE A 63 10.37 3.07 9.81
CA PHE A 63 9.30 3.62 8.99
C PHE A 63 7.95 2.99 9.35
N PHE A 64 7.88 1.65 9.49
CA PHE A 64 6.65 0.97 9.89
C PHE A 64 6.16 1.43 11.27
N LYS A 65 7.07 1.67 12.21
CA LYS A 65 6.74 2.19 13.54
C LYS A 65 6.23 3.63 13.51
N GLU A 66 6.85 4.50 12.71
CA GLU A 66 6.43 5.91 12.56
C GLU A 66 5.09 6.04 11.84
N HIS A 67 4.83 5.19 10.84
CA HIS A 67 3.61 5.21 10.03
C HIS A 67 2.50 4.28 10.54
N SER A 68 2.70 3.63 11.69
CA SER A 68 1.75 2.67 12.29
C SER A 68 1.31 1.55 11.32
N ILE A 69 2.24 1.09 10.47
CA ILE A 69 1.99 0.02 9.51
C ILE A 69 2.10 -1.32 10.25
N GLU A 70 1.00 -2.07 10.28
CA GLU A 70 0.98 -3.39 10.87
C GLU A 70 1.64 -4.42 9.95
N PHE A 71 2.66 -5.10 10.48
CA PHE A 71 3.33 -6.21 9.81
C PHE A 71 2.79 -7.54 10.33
N TYR A 72 2.25 -8.35 9.41
CA TYR A 72 1.69 -9.66 9.69
C TYR A 72 2.59 -10.77 9.15
N LEU A 73 3.01 -11.69 10.02
CA LEU A 73 3.78 -12.87 9.62
C LEU A 73 2.97 -13.82 8.71
N ASN A 74 1.65 -13.86 8.89
CA ASN A 74 0.72 -14.68 8.11
C ASN A 74 -0.22 -13.78 7.32
N LYS A 75 -0.72 -14.27 6.17
CA LYS A 75 -1.71 -13.52 5.39
C LYS A 75 -2.94 -13.29 6.27
N PRO A 76 -3.33 -12.02 6.55
CA PRO A 76 -4.55 -11.77 7.30
C PRO A 76 -5.74 -12.32 6.51
N LYS A 77 -6.55 -13.17 7.17
CA LYS A 77 -7.66 -13.90 6.54
C LYS A 77 -9.03 -13.25 6.77
N ASP A 78 -9.20 -12.45 7.81
CA ASP A 78 -10.52 -11.95 8.21
C ASP A 78 -10.43 -10.51 8.74
N ASP A 79 -11.36 -9.67 8.27
CA ASP A 79 -11.74 -8.36 8.82
C ASP A 79 -10.65 -7.25 8.83
N ILE A 80 -10.11 -6.88 7.67
CA ILE A 80 -9.36 -5.61 7.54
C ILE A 80 -10.36 -4.44 7.60
N GLN A 81 -10.54 -3.85 8.78
CA GLN A 81 -11.40 -2.69 8.99
C GLN A 81 -10.69 -1.40 8.59
N VAL A 82 -10.99 -0.91 7.39
CA VAL A 82 -10.54 0.42 6.96
C VAL A 82 -11.48 1.48 7.54
N ARG A 83 -10.99 2.27 8.51
CA ARG A 83 -11.73 3.39 9.10
C ARG A 83 -11.33 4.70 8.42
N LEU A 84 -11.83 4.93 7.22
CA LEU A 84 -11.64 6.20 6.52
C LEU A 84 -12.98 6.92 6.34
N PRO A 85 -13.01 8.27 6.39
CA PRO A 85 -14.17 9.02 5.98
C PRO A 85 -14.42 8.75 4.49
N VAL A 86 -15.49 8.00 4.20
CA VAL A 86 -15.88 7.67 2.83
C VAL A 86 -16.45 8.93 2.20
N SER A 87 -15.63 9.63 1.42
CA SER A 87 -16.10 10.69 0.53
C SER A 87 -16.86 10.05 -0.64
N SER A 88 -17.97 10.66 -1.06
CA SER A 88 -18.92 10.10 -2.04
C SER A 88 -18.35 9.76 -3.42
N ASN A 89 -17.11 10.15 -3.72
CA ASN A 89 -16.43 9.96 -5.00
C ASN A 89 -15.08 9.22 -4.87
N SER A 90 -14.85 8.55 -3.73
CA SER A 90 -13.61 7.85 -3.43
C SER A 90 -13.89 6.35 -3.22
N TYR A 91 -13.23 5.50 -4.00
CA TYR A 91 -13.26 4.04 -3.81
C TYR A 91 -12.12 3.64 -2.87
N ILE A 92 -12.43 2.96 -1.78
CA ILE A 92 -11.46 2.58 -0.77
C ILE A 92 -11.44 1.05 -0.68
N HIS A 93 -10.27 0.43 -0.80
CA HIS A 93 -10.13 -0.99 -0.51
C HIS A 93 -8.79 -1.30 0.18
N PRO A 94 -8.79 -2.28 1.09
CA PRO A 94 -7.55 -2.77 1.65
C PRO A 94 -6.77 -3.58 0.61
N HIS A 95 -5.46 -3.36 0.56
CA HIS A 95 -4.53 -4.08 -0.28
C HIS A 95 -3.50 -4.81 0.58
N ILE A 96 -3.46 -6.14 0.46
CA ILE A 96 -2.50 -6.97 1.18
C ILE A 96 -1.25 -7.09 0.32
N GLN A 97 -0.19 -6.38 0.70
CA GLN A 97 1.09 -6.43 0.00
C GLN A 97 2.01 -7.47 0.65
N PRO A 98 2.47 -8.49 -0.09
CA PRO A 98 3.49 -9.41 0.42
C PRO A 98 4.83 -8.68 0.51
N ILE A 99 5.49 -8.79 1.65
CA ILE A 99 6.84 -8.28 1.86
C ILE A 99 7.85 -9.38 1.53
N PRO A 100 8.76 -9.18 0.56
CA PRO A 100 9.86 -10.11 0.35
C PRO A 100 10.70 -10.19 1.63
N ALA A 101 11.13 -11.39 2.02
CA ALA A 101 12.14 -11.48 3.07
C ALA A 101 13.40 -10.79 2.57
N GLY A 102 13.75 -9.68 3.24
CA GLY A 102 14.98 -8.95 2.99
C GLY A 102 16.14 -9.93 2.94
N VAL A 103 16.97 -9.80 1.92
CA VAL A 103 18.19 -10.58 1.78
C VAL A 103 19.19 -9.99 2.78
N VAL A 104 19.32 -10.69 3.92
CA VAL A 104 20.37 -10.61 4.97
C VAL A 104 20.75 -9.24 5.51
#